data_AF-A0A0D3A032-F1
#
_entry.id   AF-A0A0D3A032-F1
#
_cell.length_a   1.000
_cell.length_b   1.000
_cell.length_c   1.000
_cell.angle_alpha   90.00
_cell.angle_beta   90.00
_cell.angle_gamma   90.00
#
_symmetry.space_group_name_H-M   'P 1'
#
loop_
_entity.id
_entity.type
_entity.pdbx_description
1 polymer ?
#
loop_
_entity_poly.entity_id
_entity_poly.type
_entity_poly.pdbx_seq_one_letter_code
_entity_poly.pdbx_strand_id
1 'polypeptide(L)'
;MKVAVCGTVGSGKSSLLSSILGEVPKVSGSLKVCGTKAYVVQSPWIQSGKIEDNILFGKPMERERYEKVLEACSLSKDLEILSFGDQTVIGERGINLSGGQKQRIQIARALYQDADIYLFDDPFSAVDAHTGSHLFK
;
A
#
# COMPACT_ATOMS: atom_id res chain seq x y z
N MET A 1 10.62 11.47 9.45
CA MET A 1 11.72 11.59 8.46
C MET A 1 11.29 10.89 7.18
N LYS A 2 11.51 11.48 6.00
CA LYS A 2 11.26 10.83 4.69
C LYS A 2 12.61 10.53 4.05
N VAL A 3 12.80 9.31 3.54
CA VAL A 3 14.04 8.87 2.88
C VAL A 3 13.68 8.25 1.53
N ALA A 4 14.46 8.57 0.50
CA ALA A 4 14.34 7.97 -0.82
C ALA A 4 15.56 7.11 -1.14
N VAL A 5 15.37 5.99 -1.81
CA VAL A 5 16.43 5.09 -2.27
C VAL A 5 16.40 5.04 -3.80
N CYS A 6 17.48 5.50 -4.43
CA CYS A 6 17.60 5.60 -5.88
C CYS A 6 18.72 4.68 -6.40
N GLY A 7 18.57 4.16 -7.60
CA GLY A 7 19.54 3.27 -8.22
C GLY A 7 19.00 2.60 -9.48
N THR A 8 19.87 2.02 -10.29
CA THR A 8 19.52 1.32 -11.55
C THR A 8 18.63 0.10 -11.31
N VAL A 9 18.00 -0.41 -12.38
CA VAL A 9 17.23 -1.67 -12.30
C VAL A 9 18.17 -2.80 -11.86
N GLY A 10 17.72 -3.64 -10.92
CA GLY A 10 18.53 -4.73 -10.37
C GLY A 10 19.57 -4.32 -9.32
N SER A 11 19.63 -3.05 -8.91
CA SER A 11 20.62 -2.57 -7.92
C SER A 11 20.34 -2.97 -6.46
N GLY A 12 19.36 -3.85 -6.20
CA GLY A 12 19.02 -4.34 -4.85
C GLY A 12 18.11 -3.43 -4.00
N LYS A 13 17.41 -2.46 -4.58
CA LYS A 13 16.49 -1.56 -3.83
C LYS A 13 15.38 -2.31 -3.10
N SER A 14 14.65 -3.17 -3.80
CA SER A 14 13.61 -4.01 -3.20
C SER A 14 14.21 -4.99 -2.19
N SER A 15 15.40 -5.53 -2.46
CA SER A 15 16.12 -6.43 -1.55
C SER A 15 16.55 -5.72 -0.25
N LEU A 16 16.86 -4.42 -0.29
CA LEU A 16 17.08 -3.62 0.91
C LEU A 16 15.80 -3.55 1.75
N LEU A 17 14.64 -3.33 1.14
CA LEU A 17 13.35 -3.32 1.85
C LEU A 17 13.02 -4.70 2.44
N SER A 18 13.18 -5.79 1.69
CA SER A 18 13.02 -7.16 2.20
C SER A 18 13.98 -7.49 3.33
N SER A 19 15.19 -6.92 3.32
CA SER A 19 16.14 -7.05 4.45
C SER A 19 15.62 -6.34 5.71
N ILE A 20 15.03 -5.14 5.57
CA ILE A 20 14.40 -4.40 6.69
C ILE A 20 13.16 -5.14 7.21
N LEU A 21 12.42 -5.82 6.34
CA LEU A 21 11.27 -6.66 6.70
C LEU A 21 11.67 -7.96 7.42
N GLY A 22 12.92 -8.41 7.23
CA GLY A 22 13.42 -9.67 7.78
C GLY A 22 13.14 -10.89 6.90
N GLU A 23 12.78 -10.69 5.64
CA GLU A 23 12.51 -11.76 4.67
C GLU A 23 13.80 -12.37 4.09
N VAL A 24 14.90 -11.60 4.10
CA VAL A 24 16.21 -12.04 3.61
C VAL A 24 17.09 -12.43 4.80
N PRO A 25 17.68 -13.65 4.81
CA PRO A 25 18.56 -14.07 5.89
C PRO A 25 19.84 -13.23 5.91
N LYS A 26 20.21 -12.75 7.11
CA LYS A 26 21.41 -11.95 7.31
C LYS A 26 22.65 -12.85 7.42
N VAL A 27 23.64 -12.64 6.54
CA VAL A 27 24.92 -13.35 6.59
C VAL A 27 25.93 -12.66 7.52
N SER A 28 26.05 -11.32 7.45
CA SER A 28 26.98 -10.53 8.26
C SER A 28 26.45 -9.10 8.52
N GLY A 29 27.16 -8.30 9.33
CA GLY A 29 26.77 -6.93 9.68
C GLY A 29 25.68 -6.81 10.75
N SER A 30 25.18 -5.59 10.97
CA SER A 30 24.16 -5.27 11.98
C SER A 30 22.97 -4.54 11.35
N LEU A 31 21.76 -5.02 11.62
CA LEU A 31 20.49 -4.39 11.27
C LEU A 31 19.67 -4.27 12.55
N LYS A 32 19.22 -3.06 12.88
CA LYS A 32 18.33 -2.80 14.01
C LYS A 32 17.12 -2.03 13.50
N VAL A 33 15.93 -2.61 13.67
CA VAL A 33 14.65 -2.00 13.30
C VAL A 33 13.80 -1.91 14.56
N CYS A 34 13.29 -0.73 14.86
CA CYS A 34 12.48 -0.48 16.07
C CYS A 34 11.10 0.05 15.64
N GLY A 35 10.04 -0.65 16.04
CA GLY A 35 8.66 -0.30 15.71
C GLY A 35 7.99 -1.27 14.73
N THR A 36 6.69 -1.03 14.55
CA THR A 36 5.82 -1.71 13.60
C THR A 36 6.10 -1.26 12.16
N LYS A 37 5.78 -2.10 11.18
CA LYS A 37 6.10 -1.88 9.77
C LYS A 37 4.85 -2.04 8.91
N ALA A 38 4.67 -1.14 7.95
CA ALA A 38 3.74 -1.31 6.85
C ALA A 38 4.53 -1.36 5.53
N TYR A 39 4.15 -2.28 4.64
CA TYR A 39 4.85 -2.50 3.38
C TYR A 39 3.90 -2.39 2.20
N VAL A 40 4.30 -1.61 1.20
CA VAL A 40 3.64 -1.50 -0.11
C VAL A 40 4.59 -2.05 -1.14
N VAL A 41 4.27 -3.23 -1.68
CA VAL A 41 5.03 -3.88 -2.76
C VAL A 41 4.85 -3.17 -4.10
N GLN A 42 5.84 -3.32 -4.98
CA GLN A 42 5.81 -2.80 -6.34
C GLN A 42 4.65 -3.36 -7.18
N SER A 43 4.35 -4.66 -7.03
CA SER A 43 3.24 -5.32 -7.73
C SER A 43 2.07 -5.53 -6.76
N PRO A 44 1.01 -4.71 -6.84
CA PRO A 44 -0.01 -4.69 -5.80
C PRO A 44 -0.78 -6.00 -5.75
N TRP A 45 -0.99 -6.50 -4.54
CA TRP A 45 -1.75 -7.71 -4.26
C TRP A 45 -2.99 -7.40 -3.43
N ILE A 46 -4.15 -7.80 -3.96
CA ILE A 46 -5.47 -7.62 -3.36
C ILE A 46 -6.05 -9.00 -3.03
N GLN A 47 -6.54 -9.15 -1.80
CA GLN A 47 -7.19 -10.35 -1.33
C GLN A 47 -8.62 -10.43 -1.89
N SER A 48 -9.08 -11.64 -2.23
CA SER A 48 -10.48 -11.86 -2.56
C SER A 48 -11.36 -11.52 -1.35
N GLY A 49 -12.38 -10.68 -1.55
CA GLY A 49 -13.19 -10.13 -0.46
C GLY A 49 -13.62 -8.70 -0.73
N LYS A 50 -14.17 -8.00 0.26
CA LYS A 50 -14.58 -6.59 0.06
C LYS A 50 -13.38 -5.66 -0.02
N ILE A 51 -13.57 -4.48 -0.63
CA ILE A 51 -12.54 -3.43 -0.61
C ILE A 51 -12.28 -2.98 0.83
N GLU A 52 -13.35 -2.82 1.62
CA GLU A 52 -13.25 -2.50 3.06
C GLU A 52 -12.34 -3.49 3.80
N ASP A 53 -12.59 -4.80 3.65
CA ASP A 53 -11.77 -5.85 4.29
C ASP A 53 -10.29 -5.76 3.87
N ASN A 54 -10.04 -5.42 2.60
CA ASN A 54 -8.70 -5.24 2.08
C ASN A 54 -7.99 -4.02 2.70
N ILE A 55 -8.70 -2.95 3.03
CA ILE A 55 -8.13 -1.74 3.64
C ILE A 55 -7.95 -1.94 5.14
N LEU A 56 -8.98 -2.45 5.83
CA LEU A 56 -8.95 -2.74 7.26
C LEU A 56 -7.90 -3.79 7.62
N PHE A 57 -7.81 -4.83 6.79
CA PHE A 57 -6.82 -5.92 6.86
C PHE A 57 -6.64 -6.48 8.27
N GLY A 58 -7.76 -6.82 8.91
CA GLY A 58 -7.82 -7.41 10.25
C GLY A 58 -7.93 -6.39 11.40
N LYS A 59 -7.81 -5.09 11.14
CA LYS A 59 -8.10 -4.06 12.15
C LYS A 59 -9.61 -3.77 12.22
N PRO A 60 -10.13 -3.34 13.41
CA PRO A 60 -11.51 -2.89 13.51
C PRO A 60 -11.74 -1.61 12.69
N MET A 61 -12.99 -1.42 12.27
CA MET A 61 -13.44 -0.21 11.58
C MET A 61 -13.49 0.98 12.54
N GLU A 62 -12.80 2.05 12.17
CA GLU A 62 -12.86 3.38 12.80
C GLU A 62 -13.18 4.38 11.70
N ARG A 63 -14.45 4.80 11.65
CA ARG A 63 -15.02 5.50 10.48
C ARG A 63 -14.25 6.77 10.09
N GLU A 64 -13.92 7.62 11.06
CA GLU A 64 -13.25 8.89 10.78
C GLU A 64 -11.87 8.66 10.16
N ARG A 65 -11.08 7.75 10.73
CA ARG A 65 -9.79 7.34 10.13
C ARG A 65 -9.96 6.72 8.75
N TYR A 66 -10.94 5.83 8.59
CA TYR A 66 -11.18 5.14 7.33
C TYR A 66 -11.51 6.13 6.21
N GLU A 67 -12.42 7.09 6.47
CA GLU A 67 -12.78 8.16 5.53
C GLU A 67 -11.56 9.04 5.18
N LYS A 68 -10.75 9.43 6.17
CA LYS A 68 -9.49 10.17 5.93
C LYS A 68 -8.52 9.39 5.05
N VAL A 69 -8.39 8.08 5.27
CA VAL A 69 -7.53 7.22 4.45
C VAL A 69 -8.05 7.11 3.01
N LEU A 70 -9.37 6.97 2.82
CA LEU A 70 -9.96 6.93 1.48
C LEU A 70 -9.73 8.24 0.72
N GLU A 71 -9.90 9.38 1.39
CA GLU A 71 -9.64 10.70 0.82
C GLU A 71 -8.17 10.88 0.45
N ALA A 72 -7.25 10.63 1.39
CA ALA A 72 -5.81 10.75 1.18
C ALA A 72 -5.31 9.84 0.06
N CYS A 73 -5.93 8.67 -0.11
CA CYS A 73 -5.61 7.75 -1.17
C CYS A 73 -6.36 8.02 -2.48
N SER A 74 -7.13 9.10 -2.61
CA SER A 74 -7.96 9.39 -3.80
C SER A 74 -8.87 8.24 -4.22
N LEU A 75 -9.40 7.48 -3.25
CA LEU A 75 -10.27 6.32 -3.51
C LEU A 75 -11.75 6.70 -3.57
N SER A 76 -12.17 7.84 -3.01
CA SER A 76 -13.60 8.19 -2.92
C SER A 76 -14.32 8.13 -4.28
N LYS A 77 -13.70 8.70 -5.33
CA LYS A 77 -14.25 8.67 -6.70
C LYS A 77 -14.24 7.27 -7.32
N ASP A 78 -13.24 6.45 -6.99
CA ASP A 78 -13.19 5.05 -7.43
C ASP A 78 -14.33 4.24 -6.81
N LEU A 79 -14.70 4.55 -5.57
CA LEU A 79 -15.78 3.86 -4.86
C LEU A 79 -17.16 4.32 -5.31
N GLU A 80 -17.35 5.61 -5.61
CA GLU A 80 -18.62 6.17 -6.11
C GLU A 80 -19.13 5.51 -7.40
N ILE A 81 -18.21 5.06 -8.26
CA ILE A 81 -18.57 4.39 -9.53
C ILE A 81 -18.89 2.90 -9.37
N LEU A 82 -18.58 2.30 -8.22
CA LEU A 82 -18.86 0.90 -7.94
C LEU A 82 -20.26 0.76 -7.37
N SER A 83 -21.03 -0.22 -7.85
CA SER A 83 -22.43 -0.43 -7.47
C SER A 83 -22.66 -0.60 -5.96
N PHE A 84 -21.64 -1.04 -5.22
CA PHE A 84 -21.70 -1.24 -3.77
C PHE A 84 -20.61 -0.46 -3.01
N GLY A 85 -19.99 0.55 -3.62
CA GLY A 85 -18.91 1.30 -2.99
C GLY A 85 -17.78 0.39 -2.51
N ASP A 86 -17.33 0.59 -1.28
CA ASP A 86 -16.29 -0.21 -0.63
C ASP A 86 -16.75 -1.61 -0.17
N GLN A 87 -18.06 -1.87 -0.15
CA GLN A 87 -18.63 -3.19 0.06
C GLN A 87 -18.59 -4.07 -1.19
N THR A 88 -18.13 -3.53 -2.33
CA THR A 88 -17.94 -4.29 -3.57
C THR A 88 -16.97 -5.44 -3.34
N VAL A 89 -17.41 -6.64 -3.72
CA VAL A 89 -16.60 -7.86 -3.63
C VAL A 89 -15.64 -7.93 -4.81
N ILE A 90 -14.37 -8.08 -4.47
CA ILE A 90 -13.25 -8.22 -5.39
C ILE A 90 -12.93 -9.70 -5.57
N GLY A 91 -12.96 -10.17 -6.81
CA GLY A 91 -12.58 -11.54 -7.17
C GLY A 91 -11.07 -11.79 -7.08
N GLU A 92 -10.63 -13.01 -7.41
CA GLU A 92 -9.22 -13.39 -7.32
C GLU A 92 -8.29 -12.40 -8.02
N ARG A 93 -7.19 -12.04 -7.32
CA ARG A 93 -6.15 -11.09 -7.77
C ARG A 93 -6.69 -9.71 -8.18
N GLY A 94 -7.91 -9.36 -7.75
CA GLY A 94 -8.54 -8.11 -8.07
C GLY A 94 -8.81 -7.89 -9.55
N ILE A 95 -9.26 -8.92 -10.27
CA ILE A 95 -9.51 -8.84 -11.72
C ILE A 95 -10.43 -7.67 -12.13
N ASN A 96 -11.31 -7.21 -11.23
CA ASN A 96 -12.24 -6.11 -11.47
C ASN A 96 -11.66 -4.70 -11.23
N LEU A 97 -10.37 -4.59 -10.88
CA LEU A 97 -9.71 -3.32 -10.55
C LEU A 97 -8.60 -3.00 -11.55
N SER A 98 -8.44 -1.72 -11.87
CA SER A 98 -7.28 -1.22 -12.60
C SER A 98 -6.00 -1.32 -11.77
N GLY A 99 -4.82 -1.28 -12.40
CA GLY A 99 -3.53 -1.29 -11.69
C GLY A 99 -3.42 -0.16 -10.66
N GLY A 100 -3.80 1.07 -11.05
CA GLY A 100 -3.79 2.23 -10.15
C GLY A 100 -4.75 2.10 -8.97
N GLN A 101 -5.94 1.51 -9.16
CA GLN A 101 -6.86 1.22 -8.06
C GLN A 101 -6.29 0.20 -7.08
N LYS A 102 -5.69 -0.88 -7.57
CA LYS A 102 -5.01 -1.88 -6.71
C LYS A 102 -3.89 -1.22 -5.89
N GLN A 103 -3.11 -0.36 -6.53
CA GLN A 103 -2.03 0.39 -5.88
C GLN A 103 -2.57 1.29 -4.76
N ARG A 104 -3.62 2.07 -5.04
CA ARG A 104 -4.24 2.97 -4.05
C ARG A 104 -4.88 2.22 -2.88
N ILE A 105 -5.55 1.09 -3.13
CA ILE A 105 -6.08 0.23 -2.06
C ILE A 105 -4.96 -0.33 -1.19
N GLN A 106 -3.82 -0.71 -1.78
CA GLN A 106 -2.67 -1.19 -1.01
C GLN A 106 -2.03 -0.08 -0.16
N ILE A 107 -1.93 1.14 -0.68
CA ILE A 107 -1.46 2.30 0.09
C ILE A 107 -2.46 2.60 1.23
N ALA A 108 -3.76 2.58 0.95
CA ALA A 108 -4.81 2.75 1.96
C ALA A 108 -4.69 1.70 3.07
N ARG A 109 -4.49 0.43 2.70
CA ARG A 109 -4.20 -0.66 3.64
C ARG A 109 -3.01 -0.32 4.53
N ALA A 110 -1.89 0.10 3.95
CA ALA A 110 -0.70 0.47 4.71
C ALA A 110 -0.98 1.61 5.70
N LEU A 111 -1.62 2.70 5.25
CA LEU A 111 -1.95 3.87 6.09
C LEU A 111 -2.93 3.53 7.22
N TYR A 112 -3.88 2.63 6.97
CA TYR A 112 -4.82 2.18 8.00
C TYR A 112 -4.12 1.31 9.07
N GLN A 113 -3.02 0.63 8.74
CA GLN A 113 -2.24 -0.15 9.69
C GLN A 113 -1.46 0.68 10.73
N ASP A 114 -1.35 2.01 10.57
CA ASP A 114 -0.77 2.89 11.58
C ASP A 114 0.64 2.51 12.04
N ALA A 115 1.49 2.10 11.11
CA ALA A 115 2.81 1.62 11.47
C ALA A 115 3.78 2.75 11.84
N ASP A 116 4.79 2.43 12.63
CA ASP A 116 5.90 3.36 12.94
C ASP A 116 6.79 3.61 11.71
N ILE A 117 6.92 2.58 10.85
CA ILE A 117 7.78 2.58 9.66
C ILE A 117 6.97 2.18 8.44
N TYR A 118 7.00 3.01 7.40
CA TYR A 118 6.39 2.71 6.10
C TYR A 118 7.48 2.44 5.05
N LEU A 119 7.40 1.29 4.41
CA LEU A 119 8.29 0.87 3.33
C LEU A 119 7.47 0.84 2.04
N PHE A 120 7.83 1.68 1.08
CA PHE A 120 7.17 1.73 -0.22
C PHE A 120 8.15 1.33 -1.31
N ASP A 121 7.81 0.27 -2.05
CA ASP A 121 8.58 -0.18 -3.20
C ASP A 121 7.87 0.27 -4.49
N ASP A 122 8.37 1.34 -5.10
CA ASP A 122 7.84 1.94 -6.32
C ASP A 122 6.28 2.11 -6.34
N PRO A 123 5.72 2.82 -5.33
CA PRO A 123 4.28 2.82 -5.06
C PRO A 123 3.45 3.63 -6.06
N PHE A 124 4.09 4.33 -7.00
CA PHE A 124 3.43 5.23 -7.96
C PHE A 124 3.52 4.73 -9.41
N SER A 125 4.17 3.59 -9.66
CA SER A 125 4.41 3.03 -11.00
C SER A 125 3.14 2.80 -11.83
N ALA A 126 2.03 2.46 -11.18
CA ALA A 126 0.74 2.20 -11.82
C ALA A 126 -0.26 3.38 -11.71
N VAL A 127 0.19 4.54 -11.22
CA VAL A 127 -0.65 5.71 -10.92
C VAL A 127 -0.28 6.85 -11.88
N ASP A 128 -1.29 7.53 -12.43
CA ASP A 128 -1.06 8.70 -13.29
C ASP A 128 -0.43 9.86 -12.50
N ALA A 129 0.23 10.79 -13.20
CA ALA A 129 0.99 11.86 -12.57
C ALA A 129 0.15 12.79 -11.66
N HIS A 130 -1.11 13.04 -12.01
CA HIS A 130 -1.99 13.90 -11.22
C HIS A 130 -2.33 13.21 -9.90
N THR A 131 -2.78 11.95 -9.96
CA THR A 131 -3.09 11.16 -8.77
C THR A 131 -1.83 10.92 -7.92
N GLY A 132 -0.69 10.60 -8.52
CA GLY A 132 0.58 10.43 -7.81
C GLY A 132 1.02 11.70 -7.07
N SER A 133 0.83 12.87 -7.67
CA SER A 133 1.12 14.16 -7.03
C SER A 133 0.20 14.45 -5.84
N HIS A 134 -1.05 13.98 -5.89
CA HIS A 134 -1.96 14.08 -4.75
C HIS A 134 -1.55 13.15 -3.60
N LEU A 135 -1.24 11.88 -3.91
CA LEU A 135 -0.80 10.89 -2.93
C LEU A 135 0.51 11.27 -2.19
N PHE A 136 1.38 12.05 -2.84
CA PHE A 136 2.67 12.44 -2.26
C PHE A 136 2.58 13.66 -1.32
N LYS A 137 1.52 14.47 -1.43
CA LYS A 137 1.31 15.65 -0.59
C LYS A 137 0.93 15.24 0.82
#